data_AF-A0A1H9YQ23-F1
#
_entry.id   AF-A0A1H9YQ23-F1
#
_cell.length_a   1.000
_cell.length_b   1.000
_cell.length_c   1.000
_cell.angle_alpha   90.00
_cell.angle_beta   90.00
_cell.angle_gamma   90.00
#
_symmetry.space_group_name_H-M   'P 1'
#
loop_
_entity.id
_entity.type
_entity.pdbx_description
1 polymer ?
#
loop_
_entity_poly.entity_id
_entity_poly.type
_entity_poly.pdbx_seq_one_letter_code
_entity_poly.pdbx_strand_id
1 'polypeptide(L)'
;MKCRRNNKGLSLIEVILSMSIFCCILLGLISFMMQNITIQHHLVKSLTPQQNTRFALNYIEKRIRECNQQSLIYHSTEKLIEGKNHENETIWIDLSGNKRNHYNTLLYYYAEKGELRVNKNGEHNVLIDEIEDILVTEVIENQLLAIEVFAKTIDYSVKTQIKLKYR
;
A
#
# COMPACT_ATOMS: atom_id res chain seq x y z
N MET A 1 30.66 55.13 -24.02
CA MET A 1 30.69 53.65 -24.17
C MET A 1 30.33 53.30 -25.61
N LYS A 2 31.31 52.90 -26.45
CA LYS A 2 31.04 52.39 -27.80
C LYS A 2 30.88 50.87 -27.71
N CYS A 3 29.64 50.38 -27.77
CA CYS A 3 29.39 48.95 -28.04
C CYS A 3 29.85 48.64 -29.46
N ARG A 4 30.98 47.94 -29.61
CA ARG A 4 31.39 47.33 -30.89
C ARG A 4 30.39 46.22 -31.22
N ARG A 5 29.44 46.48 -32.12
CA ARG A 5 28.70 45.40 -32.81
C ARG A 5 29.66 44.73 -33.79
N ASN A 6 30.16 43.56 -33.41
CA ASN A 6 30.99 42.72 -34.25
C ASN A 6 30.06 41.94 -35.21
N ASN A 7 29.84 42.44 -36.42
CA ASN A 7 29.01 41.79 -37.44
C ASN A 7 29.76 40.65 -38.15
N LYS A 8 30.37 39.72 -37.39
CA LYS A 8 30.88 38.47 -37.98
C LYS A 8 29.71 37.48 -38.01
N GLY A 9 29.27 37.09 -39.21
CA GLY A 9 28.24 36.06 -39.37
C GLY A 9 28.71 34.71 -38.79
N LEU A 10 27.76 33.89 -38.37
CA LEU A 10 28.02 32.50 -37.95
C LEU A 10 28.56 31.70 -39.15
N SER A 11 29.70 31.05 -38.97
CA SER A 11 30.19 30.11 -39.97
C SER A 11 29.41 28.79 -39.90
N LEU A 12 29.24 28.14 -41.05
CA LEU A 12 28.57 26.83 -41.12
C LEU A 12 29.25 25.80 -40.20
N ILE A 13 30.57 25.88 -40.06
CA ILE A 13 31.33 24.95 -39.21
C ILE A 13 31.07 25.18 -37.71
N GLU A 14 30.90 26.43 -37.27
CA GLU A 14 30.51 26.74 -35.88
C GLU A 14 29.11 26.20 -35.57
N VAL A 15 28.18 26.26 -36.52
CA VAL A 15 26.82 25.69 -36.37
C VAL A 15 26.89 24.18 -36.25
N ILE A 16 27.63 23.50 -37.13
CA ILE A 16 27.77 22.04 -37.11
C ILE A 16 28.44 21.56 -35.81
N LEU A 17 29.50 22.26 -35.37
CA LEU A 17 30.17 21.96 -34.10
C LEU A 17 29.24 22.18 -32.91
N SER A 18 28.51 23.29 -32.88
CA SER A 18 27.55 23.60 -31.81
C SER A 18 26.44 22.57 -31.73
N MET A 19 25.88 22.15 -32.87
CA MET A 19 24.85 21.10 -32.93
C MET A 19 25.40 19.75 -32.47
N SER A 20 26.62 19.40 -32.86
CA SER A 20 27.26 18.14 -32.46
C SER A 20 27.48 18.10 -30.94
N ILE A 21 27.99 19.19 -30.35
CA ILE A 21 28.16 19.31 -28.90
C ILE A 21 26.81 19.23 -28.19
N PHE A 22 25.79 19.93 -28.71
CA PHE A 22 24.45 19.89 -28.15
C PHE A 22 23.84 18.47 -28.20
N CYS A 23 24.03 17.72 -29.30
CA CYS A 23 23.62 16.33 -29.41
C CYS A 23 24.34 15.43 -28.38
N CYS A 24 25.65 15.58 -28.20
CA CYS A 24 26.39 14.84 -27.18
C CYS A 24 25.88 15.13 -25.76
N ILE A 25 25.61 16.41 -25.46
CA ILE A 25 25.04 16.81 -24.17
C ILE A 25 23.65 16.19 -23.97
N LEU A 26 22.79 16.23 -24.99
CA LEU A 26 21.45 15.64 -24.92
C LEU A 26 21.50 14.12 -24.71
N LEU A 27 22.37 13.41 -25.42
CA LEU A 27 22.53 11.96 -25.24
C LEU A 27 23.02 11.60 -23.83
N GLY A 28 23.97 12.39 -23.29
CA GLY A 28 24.41 12.25 -21.91
C GLY A 28 23.28 12.49 -20.91
N LEU A 29 22.49 13.54 -21.12
CA LEU A 29 21.35 13.89 -20.26
C LEU A 29 20.28 12.79 -20.27
N ILE A 30 19.91 12.29 -21.46
CA ILE A 30 18.91 11.22 -21.61
C ILE A 30 19.38 9.96 -20.87
N SER A 31 20.64 9.57 -21.06
CA SER A 31 21.21 8.39 -20.40
C SER A 31 21.18 8.52 -18.87
N PHE A 32 21.56 9.69 -18.36
CA PHE A 32 21.50 9.99 -16.93
C PHE A 32 20.06 9.96 -16.39
N MET A 33 19.10 10.54 -17.10
CA MET A 33 17.69 10.51 -16.69
C MET A 33 17.13 9.09 -16.67
N MET A 34 17.42 8.27 -17.68
CA MET A 34 16.99 6.87 -17.74
C MET A 34 17.55 6.05 -16.59
N GLN A 35 18.82 6.28 -16.22
CA GLN A 35 19.42 5.62 -15.06
C GLN A 35 18.70 6.01 -13.77
N ASN A 36 18.41 7.29 -13.57
CA ASN A 36 17.68 7.76 -12.39
C ASN A 36 16.26 7.17 -12.32
N ILE A 37 15.52 7.12 -13.44
CA ILE A 37 14.20 6.50 -13.50
C ILE A 37 14.28 5.03 -13.08
N THR A 38 15.30 4.31 -13.55
CA THR A 38 15.49 2.89 -13.23
C THR A 38 15.75 2.70 -11.74
N ILE A 39 16.61 3.52 -11.14
CA ILE A 39 16.89 3.49 -9.69
C ILE A 39 15.61 3.78 -8.89
N GLN A 40 14.87 4.82 -9.26
CA GLN A 40 13.61 5.16 -8.59
C GLN A 40 12.58 4.03 -8.69
N HIS A 41 12.47 3.39 -9.85
CA HIS A 41 11.57 2.25 -10.03
C HIS A 41 11.93 1.08 -9.12
N HIS A 42 13.22 0.77 -8.98
CA HIS A 42 13.67 -0.25 -8.04
C HIS A 42 13.36 0.11 -6.59
N LEU A 43 13.58 1.37 -6.20
CA LEU A 43 13.25 1.85 -4.86
C LEU A 43 11.75 1.72 -4.57
N VAL A 44 10.89 2.18 -5.49
CA VAL A 44 9.43 2.07 -5.36
C VAL A 44 9.01 0.61 -5.22
N LYS A 45 9.52 -0.28 -6.09
CA LYS A 45 9.22 -1.72 -6.01
C LYS A 45 9.61 -2.37 -4.68
N SER A 46 10.64 -1.86 -4.02
CA SER A 46 11.07 -2.38 -2.70
C SER A 46 10.27 -1.79 -1.54
N LEU A 47 9.85 -0.52 -1.63
CA LEU A 47 9.24 0.21 -0.52
C LEU A 47 7.71 0.10 -0.51
N THR A 48 7.07 0.07 -1.68
CA THR A 48 5.61 -0.01 -1.79
C THR A 48 5.03 -1.22 -1.06
N PRO A 49 5.56 -2.46 -1.21
CA PRO A 49 5.01 -3.61 -0.50
C PRO A 49 5.15 -3.50 1.03
N GLN A 50 6.25 -2.90 1.51
CA GLN A 50 6.45 -2.64 2.94
C GLN A 50 5.46 -1.59 3.48
N GLN A 51 5.18 -0.55 2.70
CA GLN A 51 4.19 0.46 3.07
C GLN A 51 2.77 -0.11 3.04
N ASN A 52 2.44 -0.89 2.01
CA ASN A 52 1.14 -1.53 1.84
C ASN A 52 0.82 -2.46 3.02
N THR A 53 1.74 -3.35 3.42
CA THR A 53 1.55 -4.24 4.58
C THR A 53 1.34 -3.46 5.88
N ARG A 54 2.11 -2.39 6.12
CA ARG A 54 1.92 -1.51 7.30
C ARG A 54 0.57 -0.79 7.26
N PHE A 55 0.18 -0.25 6.11
CA PHE A 55 -1.13 0.39 5.97
C PHE A 55 -2.27 -0.60 6.18
N ALA A 56 -2.13 -1.84 5.71
CA ALA A 56 -3.13 -2.88 5.87
C ALA A 56 -3.32 -3.21 7.34
N LEU A 57 -2.21 -3.45 8.04
CA LEU A 57 -2.22 -3.72 9.48
C LEU A 57 -2.82 -2.55 10.28
N ASN A 58 -2.40 -1.32 10.01
CA ASN A 58 -2.91 -0.13 10.67
C ASN A 58 -4.41 0.06 10.43
N TYR A 59 -4.89 -0.27 9.22
CA TYR A 59 -6.30 -0.14 8.89
C TYR A 59 -7.14 -1.23 9.57
N ILE A 60 -6.66 -2.48 9.58
CA ILE A 60 -7.29 -3.58 10.33
C ILE A 60 -7.39 -3.21 11.81
N GLU A 61 -6.28 -2.77 12.41
CA GLU A 61 -6.23 -2.32 13.81
C GLU A 61 -7.21 -1.17 14.08
N LYS A 62 -7.25 -0.17 13.20
CA LYS A 62 -8.18 0.95 13.30
C LYS A 62 -9.63 0.47 13.27
N ARG A 63 -10.00 -0.42 12.34
CA ARG A 63 -11.39 -0.90 12.23
C ARG A 63 -11.82 -1.72 13.44
N ILE A 64 -10.92 -2.54 13.99
CA ILE A 64 -11.21 -3.27 15.23
C ILE A 64 -11.38 -2.30 16.40
N ARG A 65 -10.58 -1.23 16.48
CA ARG A 65 -10.71 -0.21 17.54
C ARG A 65 -11.96 0.65 17.45
N GLU A 66 -12.50 0.86 16.25
CA GLU A 66 -13.76 1.57 16.04
C GLU A 66 -14.99 0.76 16.51
N CYS A 67 -14.83 -0.56 16.65
CA CYS A 67 -15.88 -1.43 17.21
C CYS A 67 -16.01 -1.23 18.72
N ASN A 68 -17.19 -1.51 19.27
CA ASN A 68 -17.35 -1.63 20.71
C ASN A 68 -16.54 -2.83 21.25
N GLN A 69 -15.42 -2.53 21.91
CA GLN A 69 -14.46 -3.50 22.41
C GLN A 69 -15.06 -4.50 23.42
N GLN A 70 -16.06 -4.10 24.20
CA GLN A 70 -16.69 -5.00 25.17
C GLN A 70 -17.48 -6.14 24.50
N SER A 71 -17.84 -5.96 23.23
CA SER A 71 -18.65 -6.88 22.43
C SER A 71 -17.87 -7.57 21.30
N LEU A 72 -16.55 -7.39 21.23
CA LEU A 72 -15.73 -8.05 20.20
C LEU A 72 -15.66 -9.56 20.46
N ILE A 73 -15.94 -10.33 19.41
CA ILE A 73 -15.86 -11.80 19.41
C ILE A 73 -14.99 -12.20 18.21
N TYR A 74 -14.03 -13.11 18.43
CA TYR A 74 -13.23 -13.68 17.35
C TYR A 74 -13.66 -15.12 17.08
N HIS A 75 -13.93 -15.41 15.81
CA HIS A 75 -14.31 -16.74 15.32
C HIS A 75 -13.10 -17.36 14.61
N SER A 76 -12.32 -18.15 15.34
CA SER A 76 -11.02 -18.69 14.89
C SER A 76 -11.12 -19.58 13.64
N THR A 77 -12.17 -20.40 13.53
CA THR A 77 -12.40 -21.29 12.38
C THR A 77 -12.59 -20.51 11.08
N GLU A 78 -13.11 -19.30 11.16
CA GLU A 78 -13.44 -18.47 10.01
C GLU A 78 -12.51 -17.26 9.88
N LYS A 79 -11.46 -17.13 10.72
CA LYS A 79 -10.62 -15.92 10.83
C LYS A 79 -11.44 -14.61 10.78
N LEU A 80 -12.59 -14.61 11.46
CA LEU A 80 -13.60 -13.55 11.40
C LEU A 80 -13.69 -12.83 12.74
N ILE A 81 -13.72 -11.52 12.73
CA ILE A 81 -13.97 -10.71 13.93
C ILE A 81 -15.37 -10.10 13.81
N GLU A 82 -16.19 -10.36 14.83
CA GLU A 82 -17.51 -9.80 15.01
C GLU A 82 -17.44 -8.64 16.01
N GLY A 83 -18.07 -7.52 15.69
CA GLY A 83 -18.18 -6.37 16.57
C GLY A 83 -19.48 -5.63 16.39
N LYS A 84 -19.68 -4.57 17.16
CA LYS A 84 -20.82 -3.66 17.02
C LYS A 84 -20.36 -2.23 16.73
N ASN A 85 -21.08 -1.55 15.86
CA ASN A 85 -20.88 -0.14 15.58
C ASN A 85 -21.58 0.76 16.62
N HIS A 86 -21.51 2.08 16.45
CA HIS A 86 -22.16 3.06 17.34
C HIS A 86 -23.70 2.97 17.34
N GLU A 87 -24.28 2.43 16.26
CA GLU A 87 -25.73 2.20 16.11
C GLU A 87 -26.15 0.82 16.65
N ASN A 88 -25.23 0.09 17.28
CA ASN A 88 -25.41 -1.25 17.84
C ASN A 88 -25.72 -2.33 16.78
N GLU A 89 -25.42 -2.06 15.51
CA GLU A 89 -25.49 -3.03 14.42
C GLU A 89 -24.26 -3.94 14.42
N THR A 90 -24.46 -5.22 14.11
CA THR A 90 -23.36 -6.17 13.97
C THR A 90 -22.57 -5.88 12.69
N ILE A 91 -21.26 -5.76 12.85
CA ILE A 91 -20.28 -5.55 11.78
C ILE A 91 -19.24 -6.67 11.77
N TRP A 92 -18.74 -6.98 10.58
CA TRP A 92 -17.83 -8.09 10.36
C TRP A 92 -16.50 -7.61 9.77
N ILE A 93 -15.40 -8.16 10.26
CA ILE A 93 -14.05 -7.99 9.71
C ILE A 93 -13.53 -9.38 9.36
N ASP A 94 -13.50 -9.70 8.06
CA ASP A 94 -13.10 -11.02 7.57
C ASP A 94 -11.65 -11.04 7.09
N LEU A 95 -10.80 -11.79 7.78
CA LEU A 95 -9.38 -11.96 7.44
C LEU A 95 -9.09 -13.35 6.86
N SER A 96 -10.11 -14.11 6.47
CA SER A 96 -9.98 -15.49 5.99
C SER A 96 -9.52 -15.67 4.56
N GLY A 97 -9.76 -14.66 3.71
CA GLY A 97 -9.62 -14.81 2.26
C GLY A 97 -10.85 -15.43 1.56
N ASN A 98 -11.86 -15.88 2.32
CA ASN A 98 -12.94 -16.73 1.84
C ASN A 98 -14.32 -16.04 1.76
N LYS A 99 -14.71 -15.16 2.70
CA LYS A 99 -16.04 -14.50 2.64
C LYS A 99 -15.93 -13.14 1.94
N ARG A 100 -16.86 -12.89 1.02
CA ARG A 100 -16.79 -11.72 0.11
C ARG A 100 -18.01 -10.79 0.22
N ASN A 101 -19.16 -11.28 0.70
CA ASN A 101 -20.44 -10.58 0.51
C ASN A 101 -21.44 -10.67 1.69
N HIS A 102 -21.00 -10.72 2.95
CA HIS A 102 -21.97 -10.54 4.04
C HIS A 102 -22.36 -9.08 4.19
N TYR A 103 -23.67 -8.85 4.38
CA TYR A 103 -24.19 -7.54 4.78
C TYR A 103 -23.45 -7.09 6.05
N ASN A 104 -23.07 -5.80 6.09
CA ASN A 104 -22.25 -5.22 7.17
C ASN A 104 -20.81 -5.76 7.31
N THR A 105 -20.22 -6.37 6.28
CA THR A 105 -18.78 -6.68 6.27
C THR A 105 -17.97 -5.43 6.03
N LEU A 106 -17.45 -4.80 7.07
CA LEU A 106 -16.78 -3.51 6.94
C LEU A 106 -15.42 -3.62 6.23
N LEU A 107 -14.70 -4.71 6.48
CA LEU A 107 -13.36 -4.98 5.93
C LEU A 107 -13.25 -6.46 5.61
N TYR A 108 -12.68 -6.80 4.44
CA TYR A 108 -12.40 -8.19 4.12
C TYR A 108 -11.13 -8.36 3.28
N TYR A 109 -10.46 -9.49 3.49
CA TYR A 109 -9.32 -9.90 2.67
C TYR A 109 -9.78 -10.72 1.45
N TYR A 110 -9.37 -10.28 0.27
CA TYR A 110 -9.69 -10.92 -1.01
C TYR A 110 -8.46 -11.67 -1.53
N ALA A 111 -8.28 -12.91 -1.04
CA ALA A 111 -7.08 -13.72 -1.28
C ALA A 111 -6.75 -13.96 -2.76
N GLU A 112 -7.78 -14.11 -3.61
CA GLU A 112 -7.59 -14.38 -5.05
C GLU A 112 -6.80 -13.27 -5.77
N LYS A 113 -6.98 -12.01 -5.36
CA LYS A 113 -6.20 -10.88 -5.89
C LYS A 113 -5.09 -10.41 -4.95
N GLY A 114 -5.12 -10.81 -3.68
CA GLY A 114 -4.21 -10.31 -2.67
C GLY A 114 -4.53 -8.86 -2.28
N GLU A 115 -5.82 -8.57 -2.11
CA GLU A 115 -6.32 -7.22 -1.85
C GLU A 115 -7.05 -7.14 -0.51
N LEU A 116 -6.81 -6.09 0.26
CA LEU A 116 -7.64 -5.71 1.39
C LEU A 116 -8.71 -4.74 0.89
N ARG A 117 -9.99 -5.08 1.12
CA ARG A 117 -11.13 -4.33 0.59
C ARG A 117 -12.05 -3.86 1.71
N VAL A 118 -12.69 -2.71 1.49
CA VAL A 118 -13.71 -2.16 2.37
C VAL A 118 -15.05 -2.23 1.65
N ASN A 119 -16.08 -2.72 2.34
CA ASN A 119 -17.44 -2.61 1.84
C ASN A 119 -18.08 -1.34 2.42
N LYS A 120 -18.49 -0.42 1.57
CA LYS A 120 -19.32 0.72 1.96
C LYS A 120 -20.60 0.68 1.14
N ASN A 121 -21.73 0.51 1.80
CA ASN A 121 -23.05 0.51 1.14
C ASN A 121 -23.18 -0.49 -0.03
N GLY A 122 -22.49 -1.63 0.04
CA GLY A 122 -22.46 -2.64 -1.04
C GLY A 122 -21.36 -2.41 -2.08
N GLU A 123 -20.62 -1.31 -2.02
CA GLU A 123 -19.48 -1.05 -2.89
C GLU A 123 -18.18 -1.60 -2.30
N HIS A 124 -17.55 -2.49 -3.06
CA HIS A 124 -16.31 -3.16 -2.67
C HIS A 124 -15.08 -2.39 -3.17
N ASN A 125 -14.58 -1.48 -2.35
CA ASN A 125 -13.45 -0.63 -2.69
C ASN A 125 -12.13 -1.31 -2.30
N VAL A 126 -11.16 -1.30 -3.22
CA VAL A 126 -9.78 -1.74 -2.93
C VAL A 126 -9.12 -0.68 -2.06
N LEU A 127 -8.71 -1.08 -0.86
CA LEU A 127 -7.96 -0.22 0.03
C LEU A 127 -6.47 -0.34 -0.26
N ILE A 128 -5.98 -1.59 -0.33
CA ILE A 128 -4.58 -1.95 -0.47
C ILE A 128 -4.49 -3.22 -1.29
N ASP A 129 -3.49 -3.29 -2.15
CA ASP A 129 -3.14 -4.45 -2.97
C ASP A 129 -1.77 -5.02 -2.55
N GLU A 130 -1.33 -6.07 -3.26
CA GLU A 130 -0.04 -6.74 -3.06
C GLU A 130 0.14 -7.40 -1.67
N ILE A 131 -0.96 -7.87 -1.07
CA ILE A 131 -0.94 -8.64 0.18
C ILE A 131 -0.97 -10.14 -0.15
N GLU A 132 0.03 -10.89 0.31
CA GLU A 132 0.12 -12.34 0.09
C GLU A 132 -0.87 -13.11 0.95
N ASP A 133 -0.91 -12.81 2.25
CA ASP A 133 -1.78 -13.46 3.22
C ASP A 133 -1.93 -12.58 4.47
N ILE A 134 -2.98 -12.88 5.24
CA ILE A 134 -3.21 -12.35 6.57
C ILE A 134 -3.36 -13.53 7.54
N LEU A 135 -2.38 -13.65 8.42
CA LEU A 135 -2.40 -14.64 9.49
C LEU A 135 -2.98 -14.00 10.75
N VAL A 136 -3.93 -14.70 11.37
CA VAL A 136 -4.48 -14.34 12.67
C VAL A 136 -4.25 -15.51 13.61
N THR A 137 -3.67 -15.23 14.77
CA THR A 137 -3.38 -16.23 15.80
C THR A 137 -3.92 -15.75 17.13
N GLU A 138 -4.69 -16.59 17.82
CA GLU A 138 -5.06 -16.32 19.21
C GLU A 138 -3.84 -16.60 20.10
N VAL A 139 -3.30 -15.56 20.72
CA VAL A 139 -2.23 -15.70 21.72
C VAL A 139 -2.84 -16.08 23.07
N ILE A 140 -3.98 -15.46 23.39
CA ILE A 140 -4.81 -15.79 24.54
C ILE A 140 -6.25 -15.86 24.03
N GLU A 141 -6.87 -17.02 24.18
CA GLU A 141 -8.22 -17.31 23.72
C GLU A 141 -9.20 -16.19 24.11
N ASN A 142 -9.89 -15.63 23.12
CA ASN A 142 -10.90 -14.58 23.31
C ASN A 142 -10.40 -13.29 24.02
N GLN A 143 -9.09 -13.05 24.09
CA GLN A 143 -8.51 -11.88 24.76
C GLN A 143 -7.44 -11.17 23.95
N LEU A 144 -6.54 -11.91 23.30
CA LEU A 144 -5.38 -11.34 22.63
C LEU A 144 -5.17 -12.04 21.28
N LEU A 145 -5.31 -11.26 20.20
CA LEU A 145 -5.01 -11.69 18.85
C LEU A 145 -3.65 -11.15 18.41
N ALA A 146 -2.88 -11.96 17.71
CA ALA A 146 -1.76 -11.52 16.90
C ALA A 146 -2.20 -11.54 15.43
N ILE A 147 -2.08 -10.41 14.75
CA ILE A 147 -2.37 -10.29 13.31
C ILE A 147 -1.06 -10.00 12.60
N GLU A 148 -0.79 -10.76 11.57
CA GLU A 148 0.42 -10.65 10.75
C GLU A 148 0.03 -10.57 9.27
N VAL A 149 0.57 -9.58 8.57
CA VAL A 149 0.28 -9.31 7.15
C VAL A 149 1.56 -9.52 6.34
N PHE A 150 1.48 -10.34 5.30
CA PHE A 150 2.61 -10.71 4.43
C PHE A 150 2.56 -9.96 3.10
N ALA A 151 3.71 -9.48 2.64
CA ALA A 151 3.85 -8.83 1.34
C ALA A 151 3.97 -9.86 0.21
N LYS A 152 3.31 -9.62 -0.93
CA LYS A 152 3.28 -10.57 -2.06
C LYS A 152 4.60 -10.71 -2.83
N THR A 153 5.42 -9.66 -2.87
CA THR A 153 6.55 -9.55 -3.80
C THR A 153 7.91 -9.62 -3.13
N ILE A 154 7.94 -9.52 -1.79
CA ILE A 154 9.17 -9.51 -0.99
C ILE A 154 8.94 -10.34 0.28
N ASP A 155 10.00 -10.93 0.82
CA ASP A 155 9.97 -11.62 2.12
C ASP A 155 9.90 -10.58 3.25
N TYR A 156 8.71 -10.06 3.48
CA TYR A 156 8.43 -9.04 4.49
C TYR A 156 7.05 -9.25 5.10
N SER A 157 6.99 -9.23 6.43
CA SER A 157 5.74 -9.23 7.18
C SER A 157 5.73 -8.15 8.26
N VAL A 158 4.54 -7.73 8.67
CA VAL A 158 4.34 -6.84 9.81
C VAL A 158 3.31 -7.43 10.74
N LYS A 159 3.60 -7.40 12.04
CA LYS A 159 2.80 -8.01 13.09
C LYS A 159 2.33 -6.98 14.11
N THR A 160 1.08 -7.09 14.55
CA THR A 160 0.52 -6.34 15.69
C THR A 160 -0.19 -7.28 16.64
N GLN A 161 -0.39 -6.82 17.87
CA GLN A 161 -1.19 -7.50 18.88
C GLN A 161 -2.39 -6.65 19.26
N ILE A 162 -3.57 -7.27 19.26
CA ILE A 162 -4.84 -6.59 19.52
C ILE A 162 -5.52 -7.25 20.71
N LYS A 163 -5.77 -6.45 21.74
CA LYS A 163 -6.59 -6.84 22.88
C LYS A 163 -8.06 -6.73 22.51
N LEU A 164 -8.80 -7.83 22.63
CA LEU A 164 -10.24 -7.87 22.40
C LEU A 164 -11.01 -7.32 23.62
N LYS A 165 -10.50 -7.51 24.84
CA LYS A 165 -11.13 -7.00 26.07
C LYS A 165 -10.16 -6.11 26.83
N TYR A 166 -10.58 -4.87 27.12
CA TYR A 166 -9.96 -4.04 28.13
C TYR A 166 -10.56 -4.39 29.49
N ARG A 167 -9.74 -4.90 30.40
CA ARG A 167 -10.02 -4.92 31.84
C ARG A 167 -9.34 -3.73 32.49
#